data_AF-A0A392SWH6-F1
#
_entry.id   AF-A0A392SWH6-F1
#
_cell.length_a   1.000
_cell.length_b   1.000
_cell.length_c   1.000
_cell.angle_alpha   90.00
_cell.angle_beta   90.00
_cell.angle_gamma   90.00
#
_symmetry.space_group_name_H-M   'P 1'
#
loop_
_entity.id
_entity.type
_entity.pdbx_description
1 polymer ?
#
loop_
_entity_poly.entity_id
_entity_poly.type
_entity_poly.pdbx_seq_one_letter_code
_entity_poly.pdbx_strand_id
1 'polypeptide(L)' 'MTFTFPEDAATSTGAPFWSAPKRFPRPLQFSTSDLGHLNFVLSAAILRSETFGIPIPDWVKNPRKVADAVD' A
#
# COMPACT_ATOMS: atom_id res chain seq x y z
N MET A 1 8.13 -12.05 -0.88
CA MET A 1 7.27 -12.97 -1.67
C MET A 1 7.89 -13.27 -3.04
N THR A 2 8.17 -12.26 -3.87
CA THR A 2 8.79 -12.44 -5.19
C THR A 2 10.22 -12.99 -5.16
N PHE A 3 10.99 -12.73 -4.08
CA PHE A 3 12.30 -13.36 -3.87
C PHE A 3 12.19 -14.88 -3.69
N THR A 4 11.18 -15.34 -2.94
CA THR A 4 10.95 -16.77 -2.67
C THR A 4 10.28 -17.48 -3.83
N PHE A 5 9.39 -16.78 -4.54
CA PHE A 5 8.66 -17.26 -5.72
C PHE A 5 8.82 -16.24 -6.85
N PRO A 6 9.91 -16.35 -7.65
CA PRO A 6 10.09 -15.50 -8.82
C PRO A 6 8.95 -15.71 -9.83
N GLU A 7 8.85 -14.82 -10.81
CA GLU A 7 7.73 -14.79 -11.76
C GLU A 7 7.60 -16.09 -12.58
N ASP A 8 8.74 -16.71 -12.87
CA ASP A 8 8.89 -17.97 -13.59
C ASP A 8 8.93 -19.20 -12.66
N ALA A 9 8.65 -19.05 -11.37
CA ALA A 9 8.63 -20.16 -10.43
C ALA A 9 7.66 -21.27 -10.89
N ALA A 10 8.11 -22.51 -10.79
CA ALA A 10 7.33 -23.70 -11.15
C ALA A 10 7.05 -24.59 -9.93
N THR A 11 5.96 -25.35 -9.98
CA THR A 11 5.64 -26.40 -9.01
C THR A 11 6.52 -27.63 -9.23
N SER A 12 6.45 -28.61 -8.33
CA SER A 12 7.13 -29.91 -8.50
C SER A 12 6.71 -30.68 -9.75
N THR A 13 5.53 -30.38 -10.32
CA THR A 13 5.03 -30.97 -11.57
C THR A 13 5.39 -30.14 -12.81
N GLY A 14 6.14 -29.05 -12.66
CA GLY A 14 6.55 -28.16 -13.75
C GLY A 14 5.50 -27.13 -14.19
N ALA A 15 4.34 -27.08 -13.52
CA ALA A 15 3.32 -26.07 -13.83
C ALA A 15 3.73 -24.70 -13.24
N PRO A 16 3.36 -23.56 -13.88
CA PRO A 16 3.64 -22.23 -13.31
C PRO A 16 3.01 -22.05 -11.93
N PHE A 17 3.79 -21.57 -10.95
CA PHE A 17 3.30 -21.28 -9.61
C PHE A 17 2.25 -20.15 -9.62
N TRP A 18 2.47 -19.14 -10.46
CA TRP A 18 1.60 -17.97 -10.64
C TRP A 18 0.55 -18.18 -11.74
N SER A 19 -0.22 -19.27 -11.63
CA SER A 19 -1.39 -19.54 -12.45
C SER A 19 -2.69 -19.24 -11.69
N ALA A 20 -3.82 -19.09 -12.40
CA ALA A 20 -5.11 -18.86 -11.78
C ALA A 20 -5.40 -19.85 -10.63
N PRO A 21 -5.93 -19.39 -9.48
CA PRO A 21 -6.37 -18.02 -9.18
C PRO A 21 -5.25 -17.07 -8.69
N LYS A 22 -4.00 -17.53 -8.59
CA LYS A 22 -2.85 -16.74 -8.11
C LYS A 22 -2.38 -15.79 -9.21
N ARG A 23 -2.01 -14.56 -8.82
CA ARG A 23 -1.46 -13.54 -9.72
C ARG A 23 -0.12 -13.09 -9.20
N PHE A 24 0.86 -12.97 -10.10
CA PHE A 24 2.15 -12.40 -9.73
C PHE A 24 1.98 -10.95 -9.28
N PRO A 25 2.43 -10.56 -8.08
CA PRO A 25 2.29 -9.18 -7.61
C PRO A 25 3.30 -8.26 -8.33
N ARG A 26 2.92 -6.99 -8.51
CA ARG A 26 3.84 -5.93 -8.93
C ARG A 26 4.04 -4.95 -7.77
N PRO A 27 5.27 -4.52 -7.49
CA PRO A 27 5.49 -3.50 -6.47
C PRO A 27 4.81 -2.18 -6.88
N LEU A 28 4.22 -1.50 -5.91
CA LEU A 28 3.65 -0.17 -6.10
C LEU A 28 4.70 0.89 -5.76
N GLN A 29 4.83 1.88 -6.62
CA GLN A 29 5.55 3.12 -6.29
C GLN A 29 4.55 4.08 -5.67
N PHE A 30 4.88 4.60 -4.49
CA PHE A 30 4.02 5.57 -3.82
C PHE A 30 3.86 6.83 -4.68
N SER A 31 2.67 7.43 -4.63
CA SER A 31 2.35 8.66 -5.33
C SER A 31 1.26 9.39 -4.58
N THR A 32 1.49 10.66 -4.25
CA THR A 32 0.48 11.55 -3.65
C THR A 32 -0.63 11.92 -4.64
N SER A 33 -0.41 11.73 -5.95
CA SER A 33 -1.48 11.87 -6.94
C SER A 33 -2.47 10.70 -6.94
N ASP A 34 -2.10 9.56 -6.33
CA ASP A 34 -2.98 8.41 -6.17
C ASP A 34 -3.77 8.54 -4.85
N LEU A 35 -5.08 8.75 -4.96
CA LEU A 35 -5.97 8.89 -3.80
C LEU A 35 -5.99 7.64 -2.92
N GLY A 36 -5.80 6.44 -3.48
CA GLY A 36 -5.71 5.20 -2.72
C GLY A 36 -4.48 5.18 -1.82
N HIS A 37 -3.32 5.62 -2.34
CA HIS A 37 -2.10 5.76 -1.55
C HIS A 37 -2.26 6.81 -0.44
N LEU A 38 -2.80 7.99 -0.76
CA LEU A 38 -3.05 9.03 0.25
C LEU A 38 -4.03 8.57 1.34
N ASN A 39 -5.14 7.94 0.96
CA ASN A 39 -6.14 7.47 1.91
C ASN A 39 -5.59 6.39 2.84
N PHE A 40 -4.72 5.52 2.32
CA PHE A 40 -4.04 4.51 3.14
C PHE A 40 -3.15 5.17 4.21
N VAL A 41 -2.29 6.12 3.81
CA VAL A 41 -1.41 6.85 4.74
C VAL A 41 -2.22 7.65 5.75
N LEU A 42 -3.22 8.39 5.30
CA LEU A 42 -4.09 9.21 6.14
C LEU A 42 -4.80 8.38 7.22
N SER A 43 -5.45 7.29 6.81
CA SER A 43 -6.19 6.42 7.73
C SER A 43 -5.26 5.76 8.75
N ALA A 44 -4.09 5.28 8.30
CA ALA A 44 -3.10 4.69 9.18
C ALA A 44 -2.54 5.72 10.18
N ALA A 45 -2.26 6.95 9.74
CA ALA A 45 -1.78 8.03 10.60
C ALA A 45 -2.81 8.41 11.67
N ILE A 46 -4.09 8.54 11.29
CA ILE A 46 -5.20 8.81 12.23
C ILE A 46 -5.29 7.71 13.30
N LEU A 47 -5.35 6.44 12.90
CA LEU A 47 -5.43 5.31 13.84
C LEU A 47 -4.22 5.25 14.77
N ARG A 48 -3.03 5.57 14.24
CA ARG A 48 -1.81 5.64 15.04
C ARG A 48 -1.87 6.80 16.03
N SER A 49 -2.31 7.98 15.62
CA SER A 49 -2.47 9.13 16.51
C SER A 49 -3.41 8.84 17.67
N GLU A 50 -4.57 8.21 17.39
CA GLU A 50 -5.51 7.76 18.42
C GLU A 50 -4.87 6.78 19.40
N THR A 51 -4.08 5.83 18.91
CA THR A 51 -3.39 4.82 19.75
C THR A 51 -2.44 5.46 20.77
N PHE A 52 -1.84 6.60 20.43
CA PHE A 52 -0.84 7.29 21.26
C PHE A 52 -1.35 8.61 21.87
N GLY A 53 -2.65 8.92 21.73
CA GLY A 53 -3.23 10.17 22.24
C GLY A 53 -2.67 11.44 21.59
N ILE A 54 -2.21 11.33 20.34
CA ILE A 54 -1.68 12.47 19.57
C ILE A 54 -2.87 13.22 18.95
N PRO A 55 -2.98 14.56 19.12
CA PRO A 55 -4.06 15.33 18.49
C PRO A 55 -4.05 15.23 16.97
N ILE A 56 -5.22 15.05 16.38
CA ILE A 56 -5.39 15.03 14.93
C ILE A 56 -5.74 16.44 14.44
N PRO A 57 -4.95 17.03 13.52
CA PRO A 57 -5.25 18.36 12.99
C PRO A 57 -6.54 18.38 12.15
N ASP A 58 -7.34 19.44 12.24
CA ASP A 58 -8.60 19.55 11.45
C ASP A 58 -8.39 19.54 9.92
N TRP A 59 -7.20 19.94 9.47
CA TRP A 59 -6.88 20.03 8.04
C TRP A 59 -6.76 18.68 7.35
N VAL A 60 -6.71 17.56 8.09
CA VAL A 60 -6.64 16.20 7.54
C VAL A 60 -7.83 15.84 6.64
N LYS A 61 -8.94 16.59 6.75
CA LYS A 61 -10.13 16.44 5.89
C LYS A 61 -9.95 17.03 4.49
N ASN A 62 -8.85 17.74 4.23
CA ASN A 62 -8.55 18.35 2.94
C ASN A 62 -7.49 17.51 2.19
N PRO A 63 -7.86 16.75 1.15
CA PRO A 63 -6.93 15.86 0.45
C PRO A 63 -5.70 16.56 -0.14
N ARG A 64 -5.81 17.84 -0.54
CA ARG A 64 -4.65 18.59 -1.06
C ARG A 64 -3.64 18.87 0.03
N LYS A 65 -4.12 19.32 1.20
CA LYS A 65 -3.24 19.54 2.36
C LYS A 65 -2.60 18.25 2.86
N VAL A 66 -3.29 17.11 2.70
CA VAL A 66 -2.73 15.79 2.99
C VAL A 66 -1.65 15.42 1.97
N ALA A 67 -1.87 15.68 0.67
CA ALA A 67 -0.85 15.47 -0.36
C ALA A 67 0.40 16.31 -0.08
N ASP A 68 0.23 17.62 0.12
CA ASP A 68 1.32 18.57 0.39
C ASP A 68 2.11 18.24 1.66
N ALA A 69 1.48 17.57 2.64
CA ALA A 69 2.14 17.17 3.89
C ALA A 69 2.91 15.84 3.78
N VAL A 70 2.67 15.06 2.73
CA VAL A 70 3.27 13.75 2.49
C VAL A 70 4.36 13.80 1.41
N ASP A 71 4.27 14.77 0.48
CA ASP A 71 5.32 15.11 -0.50
C ASP A 71 6.60 15.63 0.17
#